data_AF-A0A9E0YKH7-F1
#
_entry.id   AF-A0A9E0YKH7-F1
#
_cell.length_a   1.000
_cell.length_b   1.000
_cell.length_c   1.000
_cell.angle_alpha   90.00
_cell.angle_beta   90.00
_cell.angle_gamma   90.00
#
_symmetry.space_group_name_H-M   'P 1'
#
loop_
_entity.id
_entity.type
_entity.pdbx_description
1 polymer ?
#
loop_
_entity_poly.entity_id
_entity_poly.type
_entity_poly.pdbx_seq_one_letter_code
_entity_poly.pdbx_strand_id
1 'polypeptide(L)' 'YVRKMSDYPPGNWCDVWDGLFWRFIYKHKGKIQDIPRMAVMVANLERMGEETVTDHINNAEDFLEDIF' A
#
# COMPACT_ATOMS: atom_id res chain seq x y z
N TYR A 1 -0.89 -6.94 7.83
CA TYR A 1 -1.87 -7.17 8.93
C TYR A 1 -2.51 -8.54 8.84
N VAL A 2 -3.13 -8.89 7.70
CA VAL A 2 -3.82 -10.16 7.47
C VAL A 2 -2.99 -11.38 7.91
N ARG A 3 -1.74 -11.48 7.47
CA ARG A 3 -0.81 -12.55 7.87
C ARG A 3 -0.57 -12.71 9.37
N LYS A 4 -0.71 -11.65 10.15
CA LYS A 4 -0.48 -11.68 11.61
C LYS A 4 -1.74 -12.09 12.38
N MET A 5 -2.91 -11.88 11.79
CA MET A 5 -4.20 -12.05 12.43
C MET A 5 -4.99 -13.23 11.81
N SER A 6 -4.34 -14.03 10.97
CA SER A 6 -4.96 -15.13 10.21
C SER A 6 -3.90 -16.18 9.85
N ASP A 7 -4.34 -17.40 9.53
CA ASP A 7 -3.48 -18.54 9.20
C ASP A 7 -3.18 -18.69 7.70
N TYR A 8 -3.34 -17.61 6.92
CA TYR A 8 -3.06 -17.65 5.49
C TYR A 8 -1.54 -17.69 5.22
N PRO A 9 -1.06 -18.62 4.39
CA PRO A 9 0.34 -18.66 4.00
C PRO A 9 0.70 -17.45 3.13
N PRO A 10 1.99 -17.02 3.15
CA PRO A 10 2.46 -16.01 2.21
C PRO A 10 2.28 -16.46 0.75
N GLY A 11 1.98 -15.51 -0.12
CA GLY A 11 1.87 -15.72 -1.56
C GLY A 11 1.70 -14.40 -2.31
N ASN A 12 1.51 -14.47 -3.62
CA ASN A 12 1.42 -13.29 -4.51
C ASN A 12 0.37 -12.26 -4.09
N TRP A 13 -0.67 -12.70 -3.37
CA TRP A 13 -1.69 -11.81 -2.82
C TRP A 13 -1.12 -10.80 -1.81
N CYS A 14 0.04 -11.07 -1.20
CA CYS A 14 0.71 -10.16 -0.27
C CYS A 14 1.19 -8.89 -0.99
N ASP A 15 1.83 -9.05 -2.16
CA ASP A 15 2.36 -7.93 -2.94
C ASP A 15 1.23 -7.07 -3.50
N VAL A 16 0.15 -7.71 -3.94
CA VAL A 16 -1.10 -7.03 -4.34
C VAL A 16 -1.72 -6.28 -3.16
N TRP A 17 -1.82 -6.92 -1.98
CA TRP A 17 -2.41 -6.30 -0.80
C TRP A 17 -1.62 -5.09 -0.33
N ASP A 18 -0.29 -5.22 -0.24
CA ASP A 18 0.60 -4.13 0.17
C ASP A 18 0.59 -3.02 -0.90
N GLY A 19 0.57 -3.38 -2.18
CA GLY A 19 0.38 -2.44 -3.27
C GLY A 19 -0.90 -1.62 -3.14
N LEU A 20 -2.05 -2.27 -2.97
CA LEU A 20 -3.34 -1.60 -2.81
C LEU A 20 -3.35 -0.65 -1.61
N PHE A 21 -2.76 -1.09 -0.49
CA PHE A 21 -2.63 -0.26 0.70
C PHE A 21 -1.78 0.99 0.44
N TRP A 22 -0.56 0.82 -0.08
CA TRP A 22 0.34 1.95 -0.31
C TRP A 22 -0.14 2.88 -1.41
N ARG A 23 -0.75 2.34 -2.47
CA ARG A 23 -1.42 3.15 -3.50
C ARG A 23 -2.52 4.03 -2.91
N PHE A 24 -3.34 3.49 -2.00
CA PHE A 24 -4.36 4.26 -1.30
C PHE A 24 -3.75 5.40 -0.47
N ILE A 25 -2.70 5.10 0.30
CA ILE A 25 -1.98 6.13 1.08
C ILE A 25 -1.39 7.19 0.15
N TYR A 26 -0.73 6.79 -0.94
CA TYR A 26 -0.13 7.69 -1.92
C TYR A 26 -1.16 8.64 -2.55
N LYS A 27 -2.28 8.10 -3.05
CA LYS A 27 -3.35 8.86 -3.71
C LYS A 27 -4.03 9.87 -2.78
N HIS A 28 -4.10 9.57 -1.48
CA HIS A 28 -4.83 10.39 -0.50
C HIS A 28 -3.92 11.04 0.55
N LYS A 29 -2.60 11.06 0.34
CA LYS A 29 -1.60 11.55 1.32
C LYS A 29 -1.91 12.93 1.88
N GLY A 30 -2.42 13.85 1.04
CA GLY A 30 -2.75 15.21 1.44
C GLY A 30 -3.87 15.31 2.48
N LYS A 31 -4.82 14.36 2.51
CA LYS A 31 -5.85 14.28 3.56
C LYS A 31 -5.42 13.42 4.73
N ILE A 32 -4.62 12.38 4.47
CA ILE A 32 -4.17 11.43 5.48
C ILE A 32 -3.15 12.06 6.43
N GLN A 33 -2.31 12.98 5.94
CA GLN A 33 -1.34 13.70 6.76
C GLN A 33 -2.01 14.52 7.88
N ASP A 34 -3.25 14.99 7.67
CA ASP A 34 -3.98 15.79 8.65
C ASP A 34 -4.53 14.94 9.81
N ILE A 35 -4.55 13.61 9.66
CA ILE A 35 -5.00 12.68 10.69
C ILE A 35 -3.78 12.26 11.52
N PRO A 36 -3.64 12.68 12.80
CA PRO A 36 -2.39 12.50 13.55
C PRO A 36 -1.88 11.06 13.63
N ARG A 37 -2.80 10.10 13.80
CA ARG A 37 -2.47 8.67 13.85
C ARG A 37 -2.01 8.11 12.50
N MET A 38 -2.52 8.65 11.40
CA MET A 38 -2.23 8.15 10.05
C MET A 38 -1.10 8.91 9.37
N ALA A 39 -0.72 10.10 9.86
CA ALA A 39 0.42 10.88 9.36
C ALA A 39 1.72 10.06 9.32
N VAL A 40 1.90 9.13 10.26
CA VAL A 40 3.05 8.21 10.29
C VAL A 40 3.13 7.35 9.02
N MET A 41 1.99 6.99 8.41
CA MET A 41 1.97 6.21 7.17
C MET A 41 2.47 7.04 5.99
N VAL A 42 2.13 8.33 5.92
CA VAL A 42 2.65 9.24 4.90
C VAL A 42 4.16 9.41 5.06
N ALA A 43 4.63 9.62 6.28
CA ALA A 43 6.07 9.71 6.56
C ALA A 43 6.83 8.42 6.25
N ASN A 44 6.21 7.24 6.40
CA ASN A 44 6.81 5.97 6.00
C ASN A 44 6.87 5.82 4.48
N LEU A 45 5.81 6.22 3.77
CA LEU A 45 5.77 6.23 2.31
C LEU A 45 6.90 7.11 1.73
N GLU A 46 7.11 8.30 2.29
CA GLU A 46 8.17 9.23 1.85
C GLU A 46 9.59 8.70 2.06
N ARG A 47 9.80 7.84 3.06
CA ARG A 47 11.11 7.22 3.34
C ARG A 47 11.37 5.95 2.55
N MET A 48 10.35 5.39 1.89
CA MET A 48 10.40 4.07 1.26
C MET A 48 11.23 4.04 -0.05
N GLY A 49 11.50 5.21 -0.62
CA GLY A 49 12.17 5.37 -1.91
C GLY A 49 11.19 5.32 -3.08
N GLU A 50 11.54 5.99 -4.17
CA GLU A 50 10.67 6.13 -5.35
C GLU A 50 10.43 4.80 -6.07
N GLU A 51 11.46 3.96 -6.18
CA GLU A 51 11.39 2.64 -6.81
C GLU A 51 10.36 1.74 -6.10
N THR A 52 10.51 1.55 -4.79
CA THR A 52 9.58 0.73 -3.98
C THR A 52 8.15 1.24 -4.04
N VAL A 53 7.96 2.57 -4.01
CA VAL A 53 6.61 3.17 -4.09
C VAL A 53 6.01 2.92 -5.47
N THR A 54 6.81 3.00 -6.53
CA THR A 54 6.39 2.72 -7.90
C THR A 54 5.99 1.26 -8.06
N ASP A 55 6.76 0.32 -7.52
CA ASP A 55 6.44 -1.11 -7.53
C ASP A 55 5.11 -1.40 -6.84
N HIS A 56 4.87 -0.80 -5.67
CA HIS A 56 3.58 -0.91 -4.97
C HIS A 56 2.41 -0.35 -5.79
N ILE A 57 2.61 0.78 -6.48
CA ILE A 57 1.58 1.37 -7.33
C ILE A 57 1.31 0.47 -8.53
N ASN A 58 2.33 -0.02 -9.23
CA ASN A 58 2.18 -0.91 -10.38
C ASN A 58 1.44 -2.20 -10.01
N ASN A 59 1.88 -2.89 -8.95
CA ASN A 59 1.21 -4.10 -8.47
C ASN A 59 -0.29 -3.87 -8.15
N ALA A 60 -0.63 -2.66 -7.70
CA ALA A 60 -2.00 -2.29 -7.40
C ALA A 60 -2.82 -1.93 -8.64
N GLU A 61 -2.23 -1.22 -9.61
CA GLU A 61 -2.91 -0.90 -10.87
C GLU A 61 -3.12 -2.17 -11.71
N ASP A 62 -2.11 -3.03 -11.84
CA ASP A 62 -2.21 -4.30 -12.57
C ASP A 62 -3.38 -5.16 -12.05
N PHE A 63 -3.53 -5.23 -10.72
CA PHE A 63 -4.64 -5.95 -10.10
C PHE A 63 -6.00 -5.28 -10.32
N LEU A 64 -6.05 -3.94 -10.34
CA LEU A 64 -7.30 -3.22 -10.59
C LEU A 64 -7.71 -3.33 -12.07
N GLU A 65 -6.76 -3.33 -13.00
CA GLU A 65 -7.01 -3.55 -14.43
C GLU A 65 -7.53 -4.97 -14.72
N ASP A 66 -7.10 -5.98 -13.97
CA ASP A 66 -7.63 -7.35 -14.12
C ASP A 66 -9.09 -7.49 -13.65
N ILE A 67 -9.53 -6.63 -12.73
CA ILE A 67 -10.87 -6.69 -12.12
C ILE A 67 -11.92 -5.90 -12.92
N PHE A 68 -11.52 -4.87 -13.66
CA PHE A 68 -12.44 -3.91 -14.31
C PHE A 68 -12.34 -3.95 -15.84
#